data_AF-A0A6P2CXN9-F1
#
_entry.id   AF-A0A6P2CXN9-F1
#
_cell.length_a   1.000
_cell.length_b   1.000
_cell.length_c   1.000
_cell.angle_alpha   90.00
_cell.angle_beta   90.00
_cell.angle_gamma   90.00
#
_symmetry.space_group_name_H-M   'P 1'
#
loop_
_entity.id
_entity.type
_entity.pdbx_description
1 polymer ?
#
loop_
_entity_poly.entity_id
_entity_poly.type
_entity_poly.pdbx_seq_one_letter_code
_entity_poly.pdbx_strand_id
1 'polypeptide(L)'
;MEPPILLSLINLIASPERYDGKQVAVEGFLSLELDGTYLFLHREDWEYGLFQNACWVSIRYGELTLERAKQLHHQYVRLEATFRREAVGHMGVQVNGTLCDVKKYDVCPRARDVSFPLLTTTDEPKDGAN
;
A
#
# COMPACT_ATOMS: atom_id res chain seq x y z
N MET A 1 19.07 5.86 -10.16
CA MET A 1 18.15 5.83 -9.00
C MET A 1 17.98 4.38 -8.60
N GLU A 2 18.18 4.05 -7.33
CA GLU A 2 17.92 2.68 -6.84
C GLU A 2 16.41 2.38 -6.88
N PRO A 3 16.01 1.13 -7.18
CA PRO A 3 14.62 0.74 -7.16
C PRO A 3 14.07 0.77 -5.71
N PRO A 4 12.78 1.09 -5.52
CA PRO A 4 12.16 1.05 -4.19
C PRO A 4 12.15 -0.37 -3.63
N ILE A 5 12.30 -0.50 -2.32
CA ILE A 5 12.21 -1.79 -1.62
C ILE A 5 10.75 -2.21 -1.60
N LEU A 6 10.40 -3.32 -2.26
CA LEU A 6 9.05 -3.88 -2.20
C LEU A 6 8.88 -4.66 -0.89
N LEU A 7 7.90 -4.27 -0.07
CA LEU A 7 7.55 -4.99 1.15
C LEU A 7 6.06 -4.89 1.46
N SER A 8 5.57 -5.77 2.34
CA SER A 8 4.24 -5.61 2.91
C SER A 8 4.22 -4.43 3.88
N LEU A 9 3.07 -3.78 4.01
CA LEU A 9 2.87 -2.74 5.00
C LEU A 9 3.07 -3.27 6.43
N ILE A 10 2.78 -4.56 6.69
CA ILE A 10 3.08 -5.24 7.97
C ILE A 10 4.58 -5.21 8.28
N ASN A 11 5.43 -5.57 7.31
CA ASN A 11 6.88 -5.55 7.52
C ASN A 11 7.40 -4.14 7.77
N LEU A 12 6.78 -3.13 7.14
CA LEU A 12 7.13 -1.74 7.32
C LEU A 12 6.84 -1.29 8.76
N ILE A 13 5.63 -1.54 9.26
CA ILE A 13 5.20 -1.15 10.62
C ILE A 13 5.85 -1.98 11.73
N ALA A 14 6.18 -3.24 11.47
CA ALA A 14 6.81 -4.13 12.46
C ALA A 14 8.31 -3.86 12.63
N SER A 15 8.95 -3.15 11.70
CA SER A 15 10.38 -2.87 11.73
C SER A 15 10.71 -1.47 11.17
N PRO A 16 10.12 -0.39 11.70
CA PRO A 16 10.22 0.95 11.12
C PRO A 16 11.68 1.45 11.06
N GLU A 17 12.48 1.14 12.08
CA GLU A 17 13.90 1.50 12.17
C GLU A 17 14.73 0.98 10.98
N ARG A 18 14.33 -0.15 10.37
CA ARG A 18 15.05 -0.75 9.23
C ARG A 18 14.80 -0.02 7.92
N TYR A 19 13.71 0.73 7.83
CA TYR A 19 13.23 1.36 6.61
C TYR A 19 13.21 2.88 6.67
N ASP A 20 13.59 3.46 7.81
CA ASP A 20 13.66 4.91 7.96
C ASP A 20 14.60 5.55 6.93
N GLY A 21 14.08 6.57 6.23
CA GLY A 21 14.74 7.28 5.14
C GLY A 21 14.88 6.49 3.83
N LYS A 22 14.34 5.28 3.72
CA LYS A 22 14.44 4.45 2.50
C LYS A 22 13.23 4.62 1.60
N GLN A 23 13.46 4.45 0.29
CA GLN A 23 12.37 4.33 -0.68
C GLN A 23 11.75 2.94 -0.60
N VAL A 24 10.44 2.92 -0.39
CA VAL A 24 9.64 1.71 -0.23
C VAL A 24 8.48 1.72 -1.22
N ALA A 25 8.10 0.53 -1.66
CA ALA A 25 6.87 0.26 -2.38
C ALA A 25 6.00 -0.63 -1.49
N VAL A 26 4.84 -0.12 -1.08
CA VAL A 26 3.90 -0.84 -0.22
C VAL A 26 2.50 -0.82 -0.82
N GLU A 27 1.71 -1.83 -0.47
CA GLU A 27 0.31 -1.94 -0.86
C GLU A 27 -0.60 -1.87 0.36
N GLY A 28 -1.75 -1.23 0.20
CA GLY A 28 -2.74 -1.09 1.26
C GLY A 28 -4.00 -0.38 0.77
N PHE A 29 -4.97 -0.23 1.68
CA PHE A 29 -6.21 0.48 1.45
C PHE A 29 -6.02 1.98 1.72
N LEU A 30 -6.18 2.81 0.69
CA LEU A 30 -5.98 4.26 0.80
C LEU A 30 -7.27 4.97 1.20
N SER A 31 -7.23 5.68 2.32
CA SER A 31 -8.25 6.67 2.67
C SER A 31 -7.69 8.08 2.50
N LEU A 32 -8.42 8.90 1.75
CA LEU A 32 -8.14 10.31 1.47
C LEU A 32 -9.26 11.14 2.11
N GLU A 33 -9.04 11.64 3.31
CA GLU A 33 -10.02 12.45 4.05
C GLU A 33 -9.51 13.88 4.27
N LEU A 34 -10.41 14.79 4.64
CA LEU A 34 -10.04 16.18 4.95
C LEU A 34 -9.05 16.26 6.12
N ASP A 35 -9.20 15.36 7.09
CA ASP A 35 -8.39 15.31 8.31
C ASP A 35 -7.06 14.59 8.12
N GLY A 36 -6.84 13.97 6.95
CA GLY A 36 -5.60 13.29 6.64
C GLY A 36 -5.70 12.23 5.57
N THR A 37 -4.53 11.82 5.07
CA THR A 37 -4.42 10.66 4.19
C THR A 37 -3.74 9.53 4.92
N TYR A 38 -4.33 8.35 4.84
CA TYR A 38 -3.88 7.16 5.54
C TYR A 38 -3.86 5.97 4.59
N LEU A 39 -2.85 5.12 4.75
CA LEU A 39 -2.75 3.83 4.09
C LEU A 39 -2.92 2.75 5.15
N PHE A 40 -4.04 2.05 5.11
CA PHE A 40 -4.39 0.96 6.02
C PHE A 40 -3.97 -0.40 5.45
N LEU A 41 -3.77 -1.40 6.30
CA LEU A 41 -3.57 -2.78 5.87
C LEU A 41 -4.77 -3.30 5.08
N HIS A 42 -5.97 -3.15 5.63
CA HIS A 42 -7.22 -3.57 5.00
C HIS A 42 -8.29 -2.48 5.08
N ARG A 43 -9.35 -2.66 4.29
CA ARG A 43 -10.54 -1.81 4.33
C ARG A 43 -11.19 -1.82 5.73
N GLU A 44 -11.27 -2.98 6.35
CA GLU A 44 -11.87 -3.17 7.66
C GLU A 44 -11.10 -2.38 8.74
N ASP A 45 -9.78 -2.27 8.61
CA ASP A 45 -8.97 -1.47 9.53
C ASP A 45 -9.35 0.02 9.47
N TRP A 46 -9.71 0.53 8.29
CA TRP A 46 -10.27 1.88 8.16
C TRP A 46 -11.69 1.96 8.74
N GLU A 47 -12.56 0.99 8.44
CA GLU A 47 -13.96 0.98 8.91
C GLU A 47 -14.07 0.99 10.45
N TYR A 48 -13.14 0.32 11.14
CA TYR A 48 -13.07 0.28 12.60
C TYR A 48 -12.10 1.32 13.21
N GLY A 49 -11.46 2.17 12.39
CA GLY A 49 -10.54 3.20 12.87
C GLY A 49 -9.26 2.66 13.54
N LEU A 50 -8.74 1.52 13.06
CA LEU A 50 -7.55 0.87 13.57
C LEU A 50 -6.28 1.54 13.03
N PHE A 51 -5.98 2.76 13.47
CA PHE A 51 -4.80 3.53 13.04
C PHE A 51 -3.45 2.87 13.35
N GLN A 52 -3.42 1.91 14.30
CA GLN A 52 -2.26 1.05 14.55
C GLN A 52 -1.95 0.08 13.40
N ASN A 53 -2.88 -0.08 12.45
CA ASN A 53 -2.69 -0.83 11.21
C ASN A 53 -2.51 0.11 10.01
N ALA A 54 -2.20 1.38 10.26
CA ALA A 54 -2.06 2.41 9.24
C ALA A 54 -0.71 3.12 9.29
N CYS A 55 -0.33 3.67 8.13
CA CYS A 55 0.70 4.68 7.98
C CYS A 55 0.06 5.97 7.48
N TRP A 56 0.60 7.10 7.94
CA TRP A 56 0.22 8.40 7.38
C TRP A 56 0.85 8.57 6.00
N VAL A 57 0.12 9.15 5.05
CA VAL A 57 0.64 9.53 3.73
C VAL A 57 0.69 11.04 3.64
N SER A 58 1.89 11.60 3.57
CA SER A 58 2.08 13.04 3.42
C SER A 58 1.95 13.43 1.94
N ILE A 59 0.74 13.80 1.53
CA ILE A 59 0.47 14.36 0.20
C ILE A 59 0.71 15.87 0.25
N ARG A 60 1.59 16.40 -0.61
CA ARG A 60 1.76 17.86 -0.70
C ARG A 60 0.63 18.48 -1.53
N TYR A 61 0.27 19.71 -1.20
CA TYR A 61 -0.74 20.46 -1.95
C TYR A 61 -0.33 20.57 -3.44
N GLY A 62 -1.24 20.19 -4.34
CA GLY A 62 -1.02 20.20 -5.79
C GLY A 62 -0.38 18.93 -6.38
N GLU A 63 0.05 17.96 -5.56
CA GLU A 63 0.57 16.67 -6.07
C GLU A 63 -0.53 15.75 -6.61
N LEU A 64 -1.77 15.90 -6.11
CA LEU A 64 -2.90 15.09 -6.50
C LEU A 64 -4.06 15.96 -6.98
N THR A 65 -4.52 15.73 -8.22
CA THR A 65 -5.73 16.37 -8.72
C THR A 65 -6.97 15.79 -8.03
N LEU A 66 -8.05 16.58 -7.92
CA LEU A 66 -9.29 16.13 -7.29
C LEU A 66 -9.85 14.86 -7.95
N GLU A 67 -9.80 14.79 -9.28
CA GLU A 67 -10.27 13.63 -10.03
C GLU A 67 -9.42 12.38 -9.76
N ARG A 68 -8.10 12.54 -9.65
CA ARG A 68 -7.21 11.43 -9.27
C ARG A 68 -7.42 11.00 -7.83
N ALA A 69 -7.64 11.95 -6.92
CA ALA A 69 -7.97 11.66 -5.52
C ALA A 69 -9.24 10.82 -5.40
N LYS A 70 -10.31 11.17 -6.13
CA LYS A 70 -11.56 10.38 -6.17
C LYS A 70 -11.35 8.94 -6.66
N GLN A 71 -10.44 8.74 -7.62
CA GLN A 71 -10.13 7.40 -8.15
C GLN A 71 -9.33 6.53 -7.18
N LEU A 72 -8.51 7.16 -6.33
CA LEU A 72 -7.63 6.44 -5.38
C LEU A 72 -8.30 6.26 -4.02
N HIS A 73 -9.24 7.13 -3.66
CA HIS A 73 -9.96 7.08 -2.40
C HIS A 73 -10.75 5.77 -2.27
N HIS A 74 -10.58 5.09 -1.15
CA HIS A 74 -11.18 3.78 -0.84
C HIS A 74 -10.84 2.68 -1.85
N GLN A 75 -9.63 2.74 -2.41
CA GLN A 75 -9.08 1.67 -3.24
C GLN A 75 -7.85 1.05 -2.59
N TYR A 76 -7.57 -0.20 -2.98
CA TYR A 76 -6.26 -0.77 -2.75
C TYR A 76 -5.28 -0.15 -3.75
N VAL A 77 -4.20 0.40 -3.23
CA VAL A 77 -3.19 1.08 -4.03
C VAL A 77 -1.81 0.54 -3.70
N ARG A 78 -0.93 0.53 -4.70
CA ARG A 78 0.51 0.47 -4.53
C ARG A 78 1.06 1.88 -4.50
N LEU A 79 1.83 2.17 -3.47
CA LEU A 79 2.40 3.48 -3.21
C LEU A 79 3.92 3.38 -3.12
N GLU A 80 4.61 4.17 -3.94
CA GLU A 80 6.06 4.30 -3.90
C GLU A 80 6.44 5.62 -3.22
N ALA A 81 7.07 5.55 -2.05
CA ALA A 81 7.39 6.73 -1.23
C ALA A 81 8.63 6.52 -0.38
N THR A 82 9.13 7.59 0.22
CA THR A 82 10.16 7.52 1.26
C THR A 82 9.47 7.31 2.61
N PHE A 83 9.87 6.26 3.33
CA PHE A 83 9.35 6.03 4.67
C PHE A 83 10.15 6.82 5.71
N ARG A 84 9.44 7.47 6.63
CA ARG A 84 9.99 8.12 7.81
C ARG A 84 9.36 7.50 9.05
N ARG A 85 10.18 7.10 10.01
CA ARG A 85 9.69 6.51 11.27
C ARG A 85 8.95 7.52 12.16
N GLU A 86 9.05 8.81 11.86
CA GLU A 86 8.40 9.88 12.60
C GLU A 86 6.87 9.73 12.51
N ALA A 87 6.31 9.32 13.64
CA ALA A 87 4.92 8.94 13.85
C ALA A 87 4.05 10.12 14.29
N VAL A 88 4.03 11.21 13.51
CA VAL A 88 3.16 12.36 13.82
C VAL A 88 2.13 12.49 12.71
N GLY A 89 1.00 11.78 12.88
CA GLY A 89 -0.20 12.09 12.10
C GLY A 89 -0.70 13.50 12.42
N HIS A 90 -1.51 14.08 11.53
CA HIS A 90 -2.19 15.34 11.84
C HIS A 90 -3.03 15.15 13.12
N MET A 91 -3.00 16.14 14.01
CA MET A 91 -3.70 16.14 15.31
C MET A 91 -3.16 15.19 16.40
N GLY A 92 -1.92 14.68 16.28
CA GLY A 92 -1.29 13.89 17.36
C GLY A 92 -1.75 12.43 17.44
N VAL A 93 -2.38 11.93 16.36
CA VAL A 93 -2.72 10.52 16.21
C VAL A 93 -1.43 9.70 16.08
N GLN A 94 -1.26 8.71 16.95
CA GLN A 94 -0.17 7.74 16.85
C GLN A 94 -0.42 6.83 15.64
N VAL A 95 0.50 6.90 14.68
CA VAL A 95 0.55 6.06 13.48
C VAL A 95 1.92 5.38 13.42
N ASN A 96 2.09 4.35 12.60
CA ASN A 96 3.36 3.58 12.57
C ASN A 96 4.46 4.23 11.72
N GLY A 97 4.27 5.49 11.31
CA GLY A 97 5.21 6.26 10.50
C GLY A 97 4.52 7.04 9.39
N THR A 98 5.36 7.73 8.62
CA THR A 98 4.95 8.63 7.56
C THR A 98 5.55 8.21 6.22
N LEU A 99 4.72 8.06 5.20
CA LEU A 99 5.11 7.93 3.80
C LEU A 99 5.14 9.33 3.18
N CYS A 100 6.33 9.84 2.87
CA CYS A 100 6.55 11.15 2.27
C CYS A 100 7.19 11.05 0.88
N ASP A 101 7.18 12.14 0.12
CA ASP A 101 7.77 12.19 -1.24
C ASP A 101 7.23 11.07 -2.14
N VAL A 102 5.91 10.96 -2.19
CA VAL A 102 5.25 9.92 -2.96
C VAL A 102 5.54 10.13 -4.45
N LYS A 103 6.22 9.16 -5.06
CA LYS A 103 6.59 9.19 -6.47
C LYS A 103 5.50 8.66 -7.36
N LYS A 104 4.71 7.69 -6.86
CA LYS A 104 3.75 6.95 -7.67
C LYS A 104 2.58 6.43 -6.85
N TYR A 105 1.39 6.50 -7.46
CA TYR A 105 0.14 5.91 -6.98
C TYR A 105 -0.47 5.05 -8.08
N ASP A 106 -0.49 3.74 -7.88
CA ASP A 106 -1.15 2.80 -8.80
C ASP A 106 -2.29 2.10 -8.07
N VAL A 107 -3.46 2.01 -8.71
CA VAL A 107 -4.56 1.18 -8.19
C VAL A 107 -4.18 -0.28 -8.40
N CYS A 108 -4.24 -1.07 -7.33
CA CYS A 108 -4.04 -2.51 -7.44
C CYS A 108 -5.31 -3.13 -8.04
N PRO A 109 -5.22 -3.78 -9.22
CA PRO A 109 -6.35 -4.52 -9.75
C PRO A 109 -6.68 -5.68 -8.82
N ARG A 110 -7.96 -5.98 -8.65
CA ARG A 110 -8.34 -7.15 -7.85
C ARG A 110 -7.87 -8.39 -8.60
N ALA A 111 -7.31 -9.36 -7.89
CA ALA A 111 -6.84 -10.60 -8.50
C ALA A 111 -7.93 -11.32 -9.35
N ARG A 112 -9.21 -11.12 -9.03
CA ARG A 112 -10.35 -11.64 -9.79
C ARG A 112 -10.60 -10.94 -11.13
N ASP A 113 -10.17 -9.69 -11.26
CA ASP A 113 -10.28 -8.89 -12.49
C ASP A 113 -9.07 -9.12 -13.41
N VAL A 114 -8.02 -9.76 -12.89
CA VAL A 114 -6.86 -10.20 -13.65
C VAL A 114 -7.14 -11.62 -14.14
N SER A 115 -7.28 -11.79 -15.46
CA SER A 115 -7.36 -13.12 -16.06
C SER A 115 -6.01 -13.84 -15.90
N PHE A 116 -5.82 -14.52 -14.79
CA PHE A 116 -4.77 -15.52 -14.68
C PHE A 116 -5.21 -16.73 -15.49
N PRO A 117 -4.42 -17.22 -16.46
CA PRO A 117 -4.70 -18.52 -17.03
C PRO A 117 -4.70 -19.52 -15.88
N LEU A 118 -5.86 -20.15 -15.64
CA LEU A 118 -5.95 -21.28 -14.73
C LEU A 118 -4.86 -22.28 -15.14
N LEU A 119 -4.10 -22.80 -14.17
CA LEU A 119 -3.23 -23.93 -14.40
C LEU A 119 -4.08 -25.06 -15.00
N THR A 120 -4.00 -25.24 -16.32
CA THR A 120 -4.52 -26.43 -16.96
C THR A 120 -3.58 -27.55 -16.54
N THR A 121 -3.98 -28.31 -15.53
CA THR A 121 -3.32 -29.57 -15.21
C THR A 121 -3.60 -30.54 -16.34
N THR A 122 -2.81 -30.47 -17.41
CA THR A 122 -2.68 -31.59 -18.34
C THR A 122 -1.62 -32.51 -17.76
N ASP A 123 -2.00 -33.23 -16.71
CA ASP A 123 -1.29 -34.44 -16.32
C ASP A 123 -1.91 -35.56 -17.15
N GLU A 124 -1.40 -35.72 -18.38
CA GLU A 124 -1.61 -36.96 -19.12
C GLU A 124 -0.75 -38.04 -18.44
N PRO A 125 -1.33 -39.12 -17.90
CA PRO A 125 -0.53 -40.24 -17.44
C PRO A 125 0.17 -40.85 -18.65
N LYS A 126 1.49 -40.69 -18.70
CA LYS A 126 2.35 -41.55 -19.51
C LYS A 126 2.36 -42.93 -18.87
N ASP A 127 1.31 -43.72 -19.13
CA ASP A 127 1.41 -45.16 -18.93
C ASP A 127 2.42 -45.69 -19.96
N GLY A 128 3.58 -46.02 -19.41
CA GLY A 128 4.71 -46.60 -20.09
C GLY A 128 4.40 -48.00 -20.60
N ALA A 129 5.12 -48.33 -21.66
CA ALA A 129 5.34 -49.66 -22.17
C ALA A 129 5.46 -50.74 -21.07
N ASN A 130 4.67 -51.81 -21.20
CA ASN A 130 5.21 -53.16 -21.41
C ASN A 130 4.12 -54.08 -21.98
#